data_AF-A0A557WME4-F1
#
_entry.id   AF-A0A557WME4-F1
#
_cell.length_a   1.000
_cell.length_b   1.000
_cell.length_c   1.000
_cell.angle_alpha   90.00
_cell.angle_beta   90.00
_cell.angle_gamma   90.00
#
_symmetry.space_group_name_H-M   'P 1'
#
loop_
_entity.id
_entity.type
_entity.pdbx_description
1 polymer ?
#
loop_
_entity_poly.entity_id
_entity_poly.type
_entity_poly.pdbx_seq_one_letter_code
_entity_poly.pdbx_strand_id
1 'polypeptide(L)'
;FVLGEILDVETARAALEIALSGHLVITTTHAGNAAETISGFVARFPRTEQPLIRVQLTQALQAIVTQQLLPGTDGRRVLAQEIALNSPEFSLLIAGDGESSDVHLVTQHLLGNAAHEGSV
;
A
#
# COMPACT_ATOMS: atom_id res chain seq x y z
N PHE A 1 -12.60 -12.45 0.24
CA PHE A 1 -13.35 -11.53 1.12
C PHE A 1 -13.27 -10.14 0.55
N VAL A 2 -14.40 -9.46 0.40
CA VAL A 2 -14.41 -8.03 0.11
C VAL A 2 -14.80 -7.34 1.41
N LEU A 3 -13.86 -6.61 1.98
CA LEU A 3 -14.11 -5.66 3.04
C LEU A 3 -14.30 -4.31 2.37
N GLY A 4 -15.19 -3.49 2.91
CA GLY A 4 -15.38 -2.13 2.41
C GLY A 4 -14.16 -1.26 2.69
N GLU A 5 -14.42 -0.04 3.12
CA GLU A 5 -13.34 0.85 3.54
C GLU A 5 -12.83 0.48 4.94
N ILE A 6 -11.51 0.49 5.12
CA ILE A 6 -10.90 0.38 6.45
C ILE A 6 -10.92 1.76 7.12
N LEU A 7 -11.75 1.93 8.13
CA LEU A 7 -11.88 3.18 8.88
C LEU A 7 -11.19 3.12 10.26
N ASP A 8 -11.16 1.95 10.87
CA ASP A 8 -10.71 1.74 12.25
C ASP A 8 -9.70 0.58 12.37
N VAL A 9 -9.14 0.44 13.57
CA VAL A 9 -8.10 -0.57 13.86
C VAL A 9 -8.68 -1.97 13.94
N GLU A 10 -9.93 -2.10 14.37
CA GLU A 10 -10.66 -3.37 14.47
C GLU A 10 -10.84 -4.00 13.08
N THR A 11 -11.30 -3.21 12.11
CA THR A 11 -11.47 -3.63 10.71
C THR A 11 -10.12 -3.93 10.06
N ALA A 12 -9.10 -3.10 10.31
CA ALA A 12 -7.75 -3.32 9.80
C ALA A 12 -7.15 -4.64 10.31
N ARG A 13 -7.32 -4.94 11.60
CA ARG A 13 -6.83 -6.17 12.23
C ARG A 13 -7.53 -7.40 11.67
N ALA A 14 -8.86 -7.36 11.58
CA ALA A 14 -9.63 -8.47 11.01
C ALA A 14 -9.23 -8.74 9.55
N ALA A 15 -9.03 -7.69 8.74
CA ALA A 15 -8.54 -7.83 7.37
C ALA A 15 -7.19 -8.55 7.31
N LEU A 16 -6.25 -8.14 8.17
CA LEU A 16 -4.91 -8.71 8.22
C LEU A 16 -4.92 -10.16 8.69
N GLU A 17 -5.68 -10.50 9.73
CA GLU A 17 -5.82 -11.88 10.24
C GLU A 17 -6.41 -12.83 9.19
N ILE A 18 -7.47 -12.40 8.49
CA ILE A 18 -8.07 -13.18 7.41
C ILE A 18 -7.06 -13.38 6.27
N ALA A 19 -6.33 -12.33 5.90
CA ALA A 19 -5.33 -12.42 4.83
C ALA A 19 -4.18 -13.38 5.21
N LEU A 20 -3.66 -13.28 6.44
CA LEU A 20 -2.61 -14.16 6.95
C LEU A 20 -3.05 -15.63 7.06
N SER A 21 -4.35 -15.89 7.21
CA SER A 21 -4.89 -17.26 7.19
C SER A 21 -4.96 -17.88 5.78
N GLY A 22 -4.54 -17.15 4.74
CA GLY A 22 -4.44 -17.64 3.37
C GLY A 22 -5.62 -17.26 2.47
N HIS A 23 -6.50 -16.38 2.91
CA HIS A 23 -7.63 -15.92 2.10
C HIS A 23 -7.32 -14.61 1.38
N LEU A 24 -7.75 -14.48 0.13
CA LEU A 24 -7.68 -13.20 -0.57
C LEU A 24 -8.65 -12.19 0.06
N VAL A 25 -8.12 -11.08 0.55
CA VAL A 25 -8.87 -9.93 1.07
C VAL A 25 -8.68 -8.74 0.13
N ILE A 26 -9.79 -8.14 -0.30
CA ILE A 26 -9.81 -6.90 -1.07
C ILE A 26 -10.52 -5.84 -0.23
N THR A 27 -9.92 -4.66 -0.11
CA THR A 27 -10.42 -3.57 0.72
C THR A 27 -9.96 -2.23 0.17
N THR A 28 -10.59 -1.14 0.61
CA THR A 28 -10.25 0.23 0.19
C THR A 28 -9.83 1.09 1.37
N THR A 29 -9.03 2.13 1.09
CA THR A 29 -8.73 3.18 2.05
C THR A 29 -8.42 4.46 1.30
N HIS A 30 -8.59 5.61 1.96
CA HIS A 30 -8.23 6.88 1.37
C HIS A 30 -6.71 7.11 1.44
N ALA A 31 -6.05 7.14 0.28
CA ALA A 31 -4.63 7.46 0.13
C ALA A 31 -4.36 7.98 -1.30
N GLY A 32 -3.36 8.85 -1.46
CA GLY A 32 -2.95 9.38 -2.77
C GLY A 32 -1.95 8.50 -3.51
N ASN A 33 -1.22 7.63 -2.82
CA ASN A 33 -0.23 6.71 -3.39
C ASN A 33 -0.01 5.48 -2.47
N ALA A 34 0.78 4.51 -2.93
CA ALA A 34 1.04 3.27 -2.23
C ALA A 34 1.73 3.51 -0.87
N ALA A 35 2.61 4.49 -0.82
CA ALA A 35 3.37 4.85 0.36
C ALA A 35 2.44 5.38 1.47
N GLU A 36 1.55 6.32 1.14
CA GLU A 36 0.49 6.80 2.03
C GLU A 36 -0.49 5.70 2.44
N THR A 37 -0.78 4.76 1.54
CA THR A 37 -1.64 3.60 1.84
C THR A 37 -1.05 2.76 2.99
N ILE A 38 0.25 2.44 2.90
CA ILE A 38 0.98 1.69 3.93
C ILE A 38 1.01 2.48 5.24
N SER A 39 1.43 3.75 5.19
CA SER A 39 1.49 4.61 6.38
C SER A 39 0.14 4.74 7.07
N GLY A 40 -0.91 5.00 6.28
CA GLY A 40 -2.27 5.14 6.79
C GLY A 40 -2.77 3.85 7.43
N PHE A 41 -2.55 2.70 6.78
CA PHE A 41 -2.93 1.41 7.34
C PHE A 41 -2.25 1.15 8.69
N VAL A 42 -0.92 1.30 8.74
CA VAL A 42 -0.12 1.06 9.96
C VAL A 42 -0.44 2.07 11.07
N ALA A 43 -0.72 3.33 10.73
CA ALA A 43 -1.01 4.39 11.70
C ALA A 43 -2.30 4.18 12.50
N ARG A 44 -3.19 3.28 12.07
CA ARG A 44 -4.38 2.89 12.84
C ARG A 44 -4.02 2.10 14.11
N PHE A 45 -2.87 1.44 14.12
CA PHE A 45 -2.43 0.60 15.23
C PHE A 45 -1.64 1.40 16.28
N PRO A 46 -1.69 0.99 17.57
CA PRO A 46 -0.85 1.57 18.61
C PRO A 46 0.64 1.53 18.23
N ARG A 47 1.41 2.57 18.58
CA ARG A 47 2.82 2.71 18.20
C ARG A 47 3.69 1.50 18.56
N THR A 48 3.37 0.83 19.67
CA THR A 48 4.06 -0.38 20.14
C THR A 48 3.84 -1.59 19.23
N GLU A 49 2.74 -1.63 18.47
CA GLU A 49 2.39 -2.72 17.57
C GLU A 49 2.83 -2.47 16.13
N GLN A 50 3.02 -1.21 15.73
CA GLN A 50 3.32 -0.83 14.34
C GLN A 50 4.51 -1.58 13.71
N PRO A 51 5.63 -1.86 14.40
CA PRO A 51 6.71 -2.67 13.83
C PRO A 51 6.26 -4.08 13.44
N LEU A 52 5.47 -4.73 14.31
CA LEU A 52 4.95 -6.07 14.03
C LEU A 52 3.91 -6.04 12.89
N ILE A 53 3.04 -5.03 12.89
CA ILE A 53 2.02 -4.87 11.83
C ILE A 53 2.66 -4.68 10.46
N ARG A 54 3.79 -3.97 10.37
CA ARG A 54 4.54 -3.84 9.11
C ARG A 54 5.03 -5.17 8.60
N VAL A 55 5.66 -5.98 9.46
CA VAL A 55 6.11 -7.32 9.09
C VAL A 55 4.93 -8.19 8.64
N GLN A 56 3.85 -8.20 9.40
CA GLN A 56 2.63 -8.95 9.03
C GLN A 56 2.03 -8.47 7.71
N LEU A 57 2.02 -7.16 7.46
CA LEU A 57 1.55 -6.58 6.22
C LEU A 57 2.40 -7.09 5.04
N THR A 58 3.73 -7.18 5.15
CA THR A 58 4.58 -7.73 4.07
C THR A 58 4.27 -9.20 3.76
N GLN A 59 3.81 -9.96 4.74
CA GLN A 59 3.46 -11.37 4.55
C GLN A 59 2.10 -11.54 3.86
N ALA A 60 1.17 -10.62 4.12
CA ALA A 60 -0.20 -10.70 3.63
C ALA A 60 -0.42 -9.91 2.32
N LEU A 61 0.26 -8.79 2.14
CA LEU A 61 0.06 -7.85 1.03
C LEU A 61 0.41 -8.50 -0.31
N GLN A 62 -0.47 -8.34 -1.29
CA GLN A 62 -0.23 -8.79 -2.67
C GLN A 62 0.07 -7.61 -3.59
N ALA A 63 -0.79 -6.60 -3.56
CA ALA A 63 -0.63 -5.38 -4.34
C ALA A 63 -1.36 -4.21 -3.68
N ILE A 64 -0.92 -3.00 -4.00
CA ILE A 64 -1.64 -1.76 -3.75
C ILE A 64 -1.95 -1.13 -5.11
N VAL A 65 -3.20 -0.74 -5.31
CA VAL A 65 -3.63 -0.01 -6.50
C VAL A 65 -4.20 1.31 -6.03
N THR A 66 -3.54 2.41 -6.41
CA THR A 66 -4.03 3.77 -6.17
C THR A 66 -4.55 4.35 -7.47
N GLN A 67 -5.60 5.16 -7.36
CA GLN A 67 -6.36 5.65 -8.51
C GLN A 67 -6.68 7.12 -8.33
N GLN A 68 -6.37 7.91 -9.34
CA GLN A 68 -6.72 9.33 -9.40
C GLN A 68 -7.32 9.68 -10.75
N LEU A 69 -8.42 10.42 -10.74
CA LEU A 69 -9.03 10.93 -11.96
C LEU A 69 -8.42 12.30 -12.30
N LEU A 70 -7.77 12.40 -13.45
CA LEU A 70 -7.17 13.61 -13.96
C LEU A 70 -8.01 14.22 -15.09
N PRO A 71 -7.95 15.55 -15.32
CA PRO A 71 -8.53 16.16 -16.50
C PRO A 71 -7.88 15.64 -17.78
N GLY A 72 -8.68 15.14 -18.71
CA GLY A 72 -8.27 14.70 -20.03
C GLY A 72 -8.27 15.84 -21.05
N THR A 73 -7.57 15.66 -22.16
CA THR A 73 -7.47 16.65 -23.25
C THR A 73 -8.78 16.82 -24.02
N ASP A 74 -9.72 15.90 -23.88
CA ASP A 74 -11.05 15.89 -24.51
C ASP A 74 -12.15 16.43 -23.59
N GLY A 75 -11.79 17.01 -22.45
CA GLY A 75 -12.74 17.50 -21.43
C GLY A 75 -13.39 16.40 -20.59
N ARG A 76 -13.00 15.13 -20.77
CA ARG A 76 -13.40 14.01 -19.89
C ARG A 76 -12.35 13.77 -18.81
N ARG A 77 -12.63 12.87 -17.87
CA ARG A 77 -11.64 12.44 -16.88
C ARG A 77 -10.92 11.18 -17.38
N VAL A 78 -9.61 11.12 -17.15
CA VAL A 78 -8.78 9.94 -17.43
C VAL A 78 -8.27 9.38 -16.11
N LEU A 79 -8.19 8.06 -16.01
CA LEU A 79 -7.63 7.38 -14.85
C LEU A 79 -6.11 7.39 -14.93
N ALA A 80 -5.47 8.00 -13.92
CA ALA A 80 -4.09 7.71 -13.56
C ALA A 80 -4.10 6.65 -12.45
N GLN A 81 -3.27 5.63 -12.60
CA GLN A 81 -3.13 4.58 -11.60
C GLN A 81 -1.66 4.33 -11.29
N GLU A 82 -1.39 4.01 -10.03
CA GLU A 82 -0.13 3.44 -9.59
C GLU A 82 -0.42 2.05 -9.03
N ILE A 83 0.38 1.07 -9.45
CA ILE A 83 0.25 -0.33 -9.04
C ILE A 83 1.58 -0.73 -8.40
N ALA A 84 1.57 -0.95 -7.10
CA ALA A 84 2.72 -1.44 -6.36
C ALA A 84 2.51 -2.93 -6.05
N LEU A 85 3.37 -3.78 -6.59
CA LEU A 85 3.38 -5.22 -6.29
C LEU A 85 4.30 -5.49 -5.10
N ASN A 86 3.95 -6.47 -4.28
CA ASN A 86 4.77 -6.86 -3.14
C ASN A 86 6.00 -7.69 -3.57
N SER A 87 6.98 -7.04 -4.20
CA SER A 87 8.28 -7.66 -4.50
C SER A 87 9.12 -7.85 -3.23
N PRO A 88 10.17 -8.70 -3.27
CA PRO A 88 11.10 -8.83 -2.14
C PRO A 88 11.69 -7.49 -1.67
N GLU A 89 12.06 -6.61 -2.59
CA GLU A 89 12.61 -5.29 -2.27
C GLU A 89 11.55 -4.39 -1.64
N PHE A 90 10.33 -4.39 -2.19
CA PHE A 90 9.21 -3.61 -1.67
C PHE A 90 8.82 -4.05 -0.24
N SER A 91 8.81 -5.36 0.00
CA SER A 91 8.58 -5.92 1.34
C SER A 91 9.60 -5.40 2.36
N LEU A 92 10.89 -5.34 2.01
CA LEU A 92 11.93 -4.81 2.91
C LEU A 92 11.68 -3.33 3.24
N LEU A 93 11.27 -2.53 2.25
CA LEU A 93 10.95 -1.12 2.46
C LEU A 93 9.75 -0.92 3.42
N ILE A 94 8.75 -1.80 3.38
CA ILE A 94 7.60 -1.75 4.29
C ILE A 94 7.99 -2.12 5.72
N ALA A 95 8.75 -3.22 5.88
CA ALA A 95 9.14 -3.77 7.18
C ALA A 95 9.93 -2.74 8.01
N GLY A 96 10.90 -2.09 7.37
CA GLY A 96 11.69 -0.99 7.93
C GLY A 96 12.73 -1.41 8.99
N ASP A 97 13.87 -0.73 8.98
CA ASP A 97 15.00 -0.98 9.88
C ASP A 97 15.10 0.12 10.96
N GLY A 98 14.08 0.23 11.83
CA GLY A 98 14.13 0.97 13.10
C GLY A 98 14.25 2.51 13.09
N GLU A 99 14.97 3.12 12.15
CA GLU A 99 15.31 4.56 12.16
C GLU A 99 14.71 5.35 11.00
N SER A 100 14.24 4.69 9.95
CA SER A 100 13.45 5.33 8.89
C SER A 100 12.60 4.28 8.19
N SER A 101 11.33 4.15 8.61
CA SER A 101 10.28 3.74 7.67
C SER A 101 10.15 4.88 6.68
N ASP A 102 11.11 5.01 5.77
CA ASP A 102 11.11 6.12 4.84
C ASP A 102 10.15 5.74 3.72
N VAL A 103 8.88 6.04 3.96
CA VAL A 103 7.78 5.96 2.99
C VAL A 103 8.17 6.70 1.71
N HIS A 104 9.07 7.68 1.81
CA HIS A 104 9.70 8.32 0.67
C HIS A 104 10.47 7.35 -0.26
N LEU A 105 11.16 6.35 0.29
CA LEU A 105 11.87 5.33 -0.49
C LEU A 105 10.92 4.42 -1.25
N VAL A 106 9.71 4.19 -0.72
CA VAL A 106 8.64 3.47 -1.45
C VAL A 106 8.26 4.24 -2.71
N THR A 107 8.03 5.55 -2.59
CA THR A 107 7.73 6.41 -3.74
C THR A 107 8.89 6.42 -4.75
N GLN A 108 10.14 6.58 -4.28
CA GLN A 108 11.31 6.56 -5.17
C GLN A 108 11.49 5.23 -5.90
N HIS A 109 11.27 4.10 -5.21
CA HIS A 109 11.36 2.77 -5.80
C HIS A 109 10.36 2.59 -6.95
N LEU A 110 9.11 3.00 -6.75
CA LEU A 110 8.07 2.90 -7.77
C LEU A 110 8.35 3.79 -8.98
N LEU A 111 8.83 5.02 -8.75
CA LEU A 111 9.21 5.94 -9.83
C LEU A 111 10.47 5.50 -10.57
N GLY A 112 11.46 4.94 -9.87
CA GLY A 112 12.71 4.44 -10.45
C GLY A 112 12.49 3.28 -11.42
N ASN A 113 11.59 2.35 -11.09
CA ASN A 113 11.23 1.27 -12.00
C ASN A 113 10.44 1.76 -13.22
N ALA A 114 9.52 2.73 -13.04
CA ALA A 114 8.76 3.31 -14.16
C ALA A 114 9.66 4.01 -15.19
N ALA A 115 10.76 4.64 -14.74
CA ALA A 115 11.72 5.28 -15.64
C ALA A 115 12.49 4.29 -16.53
N HIS A 116 12.67 3.04 -16.09
CA HIS A 116 13.33 2.01 -16.88
C HIS A 116 12.42 1.36 -17.93
N GLU A 117 11.11 1.27 -17.67
CA GLU A 117 10.16 0.64 -18.61
C GLU A 117 9.67 1.57 -19.73
N GLY A 118 9.80 2.90 -19.57
CA GLY A 118 9.40 3.89 -20.60
C GLY A 118 10.38 4.11 -21.76
N SER A 119 11.44 3.29 -21.87
CA SER A 119 12.53 3.46 -22.86
C SER A 119 12.46 2.49 -24.06
N VAL A 120 11.31 1.86 -24.32
CA VAL A 120 11.12 0.91 -25.43
C VAL A 120 10.08 1.43 -26.42
#